data_AF-A0A2P5DGF2-F1
#
_entry.id   AF-A0A2P5DGF2-F1
#
_cell.length_a   1.000
_cell.length_b   1.000
_cell.length_c   1.000
_cell.angle_alpha   90.00
_cell.angle_beta   90.00
_cell.angle_gamma   90.00
#
_symmetry.space_group_name_H-M   'P 1'
#
loop_
_entity.id
_entity.type
_entity.pdbx_description
1 polymer ?
#
loop_
_entity_poly.entity_id
_entity_poly.type
_entity_poly.pdbx_seq_one_letter_code
_entity_poly.pdbx_strand_id
1 'polypeptide(L)'
;MAKQVRTFFSPSNQVAFRVKMARKIKNIQETLKKIAEDRIQFHFEERSKEGRVMTRVRESTHSFTPEENVIGRNEDKMAILELLLDDKNETKENMSVISIVGMGGLGKTTLAQLVFNDKKVQDHFEMRIWVCVSDVFNVESIVEKIIKSATKKTSLGNPEMDHLQTILREEIDGKRFLLVLDDVWNENTQKWRRLKDLLINGGKGSRTMLTTRSKAVAMTAGTRKLYHLGILDEEESWYLFKKMAFEQGQEPNDSNIVKTGREIVKKCKGIPLAIITIGSMLYF
;
A
#
# COMPACT_ATOMS: atom_id res chain seq x y z
N MET A 1 23.56 -55.53 43.58
CA MET A 1 22.14 -55.10 43.74
C MET A 1 21.95 -53.63 44.14
N ALA A 2 22.79 -53.03 45.01
CA ALA A 2 22.58 -51.65 45.50
C ALA A 2 22.60 -50.52 44.44
N LYS A 3 23.27 -50.69 43.29
CA LYS A 3 23.37 -49.68 42.22
C LYS A 3 22.09 -49.56 41.36
N GLN A 4 21.33 -50.65 41.19
CA GLN A 4 20.06 -50.68 40.45
C GLN A 4 18.88 -50.13 41.28
N VAL A 5 18.93 -50.24 42.61
CA VAL A 5 17.88 -49.70 43.49
C VAL A 5 17.98 -48.17 43.62
N ARG A 6 19.20 -47.59 43.56
CA ARG A 6 19.43 -46.14 43.64
C ARG A 6 18.93 -45.34 42.42
N THR A 7 18.83 -45.95 41.23
CA THR A 7 18.27 -45.27 40.04
C THR A 7 16.74 -45.18 40.06
N PHE A 8 16.08 -46.06 40.81
CA PHE A 8 14.61 -46.04 40.94
C PHE A 8 14.09 -44.89 41.82
N PHE A 9 14.85 -44.49 42.84
CA PHE A 9 14.50 -43.40 43.75
C PHE A 9 15.24 -42.07 43.44
N SER A 10 15.94 -42.00 42.31
CA SER A 10 16.60 -40.77 41.84
C SER A 10 15.60 -39.82 41.15
N PRO A 11 15.76 -38.49 41.28
CA PRO A 11 15.03 -37.50 40.48
C PRO A 11 15.20 -37.71 38.95
N SER A 12 16.23 -38.45 38.54
CA SER A 12 16.55 -38.81 37.16
C SER A 12 16.12 -40.25 36.79
N ASN A 13 15.05 -40.79 37.42
CA ASN A 13 14.52 -42.12 37.08
C ASN A 13 13.95 -42.12 35.65
N GLN A 14 14.66 -42.80 34.74
CA GLN A 14 14.29 -42.91 33.33
C GLN A 14 12.93 -43.60 33.11
N VAL A 15 12.54 -44.54 33.97
CA VAL A 15 11.24 -45.24 33.87
C VAL A 15 10.10 -44.31 34.30
N ALA A 16 10.26 -43.60 35.42
CA ALA A 16 9.29 -42.61 35.87
C ALA A 16 9.12 -41.48 34.84
N PHE A 17 10.22 -41.03 34.23
CA PHE A 17 10.21 -40.09 33.12
C PHE A 17 9.44 -40.63 31.91
N ARG A 18 9.71 -41.87 31.49
CA ARG A 18 8.99 -42.53 30.38
C ARG A 18 7.50 -42.66 30.65
N VAL A 19 7.09 -43.03 31.87
CA VAL A 19 5.66 -43.10 32.27
C VAL A 19 5.01 -41.72 32.25
N LYS A 20 5.69 -40.69 32.79
CA LYS A 20 5.22 -39.30 32.74
C LYS A 20 5.04 -38.81 31.30
N MET A 21 6.00 -39.13 30.42
CA MET A 21 5.92 -38.80 29.01
C MET A 21 4.81 -39.57 28.28
N ALA A 22 4.63 -40.86 28.57
CA ALA A 22 3.54 -41.66 28.01
C ALA A 22 2.16 -41.08 28.37
N ARG A 23 1.96 -40.64 29.62
CA ARG A 23 0.73 -39.93 30.03
C ARG A 23 0.54 -38.62 29.28
N LYS A 24 1.60 -37.82 29.10
CA LYS A 24 1.53 -36.58 28.31
C LYS A 24 1.16 -36.83 26.85
N ILE A 25 1.76 -37.84 26.21
CA ILE A 25 1.44 -38.23 24.83
C ILE A 25 -0.02 -38.67 24.73
N LYS A 26 -0.50 -39.48 25.68
CA LYS A 26 -1.89 -39.90 25.74
C LYS A 26 -2.85 -38.70 25.87
N ASN A 27 -2.56 -37.74 26.74
CA ASN A 27 -3.37 -36.53 26.87
C ASN A 27 -3.40 -35.70 25.58
N ILE A 28 -2.26 -35.59 24.86
CA ILE A 28 -2.21 -34.92 23.55
C ILE A 28 -3.10 -35.65 22.54
N GLN A 29 -3.05 -36.99 22.50
CA GLN A 29 -3.89 -37.78 21.59
C GLN A 29 -5.39 -37.60 21.89
N GLU A 30 -5.78 -37.63 23.16
CA GLU A 30 -7.16 -37.37 23.59
C GLU A 30 -7.61 -35.96 23.21
N THR A 31 -6.73 -34.97 23.39
CA THR A 31 -7.01 -33.58 23.00
C THR A 31 -7.19 -33.45 21.48
N LEU A 32 -6.32 -34.07 20.69
CA LEU A 32 -6.41 -34.07 19.22
C LEU A 32 -7.68 -34.77 18.74
N LYS A 33 -8.08 -35.87 19.39
CA LYS A 33 -9.33 -36.56 19.09
C LYS A 33 -10.54 -35.67 19.37
N LYS A 34 -10.57 -35.00 20.52
CA LYS A 34 -11.63 -34.04 20.85
C LYS A 34 -11.70 -32.89 19.84
N ILE A 35 -10.56 -32.33 19.44
CA ILE A 35 -10.52 -31.27 18.40
C ILE A 35 -11.08 -31.78 17.06
N ALA A 36 -10.81 -33.04 16.70
CA ALA A 36 -11.36 -33.64 15.49
C ALA A 36 -12.88 -33.87 15.57
N GLU A 37 -13.37 -34.30 16.73
CA GLU A 37 -14.81 -34.44 17.00
C GLU A 37 -15.52 -33.07 16.98
N ASP A 38 -14.96 -32.07 17.67
CA ASP A 38 -15.44 -30.69 17.68
C ASP A 38 -15.47 -30.12 16.24
N ARG A 39 -14.44 -30.38 15.42
CA ARG A 39 -14.41 -29.95 14.00
C ARG A 39 -15.61 -30.47 13.22
N ILE A 40 -15.99 -31.72 13.44
CA ILE A 40 -17.14 -32.34 12.78
C ILE A 40 -18.44 -31.77 13.35
N GLN A 41 -18.56 -31.67 14.68
CA GLN A 41 -19.74 -31.18 15.38
C GLN A 41 -20.08 -29.72 15.02
N PHE A 42 -19.07 -28.86 14.91
CA PHE A 42 -19.23 -27.46 14.56
C PHE A 42 -19.22 -27.21 13.05
N HIS A 43 -19.18 -28.26 12.23
CA HIS A 43 -19.12 -28.17 10.77
C HIS A 43 -17.99 -27.23 10.29
N PHE A 44 -16.82 -27.29 10.93
CA PHE A 44 -15.67 -26.50 10.51
C PHE A 44 -15.17 -26.99 9.15
N GLU A 45 -15.49 -26.22 8.12
CA GLU A 45 -14.98 -26.44 6.78
C GLU A 45 -13.49 -26.10 6.71
N GLU A 46 -12.71 -27.02 6.18
CA GLU A 46 -11.33 -26.74 5.78
C GLU A 46 -11.36 -25.89 4.51
N ARG A 47 -11.31 -24.58 4.72
CA ARG A 47 -11.13 -23.63 3.63
C ARG A 47 -9.66 -23.74 3.20
N SER A 48 -9.42 -24.30 2.02
CA SER A 48 -8.09 -24.25 1.41
C SER A 48 -7.61 -22.79 1.40
N LYS A 49 -6.39 -22.55 1.89
CA LYS A 49 -5.77 -21.21 1.82
C LYS A 49 -5.65 -20.72 0.37
N GLU A 50 -5.71 -21.64 -0.58
CA GLU A 50 -5.59 -21.40 -2.02
C GLU A 50 -6.84 -20.74 -2.64
N GLY A 51 -8.01 -20.81 -1.99
CA GLY A 51 -9.24 -20.19 -2.52
C GLY A 51 -9.80 -19.03 -1.69
N ARG A 52 -9.28 -18.80 -0.48
CA ARG A 52 -9.77 -17.76 0.45
C ARG A 52 -8.68 -16.94 1.15
N VAL A 53 -7.54 -16.72 0.49
CA VAL A 53 -7.28 -15.29 0.28
C VAL A 53 -8.43 -14.88 -0.63
N MET A 54 -9.57 -14.49 -0.04
CA MET A 54 -10.22 -13.32 -0.59
C MET A 54 -9.05 -12.36 -0.64
N THR A 55 -8.43 -12.24 -1.82
CA THR A 55 -8.13 -10.94 -2.35
C THR A 55 -9.46 -10.26 -2.09
N ARG A 56 -9.59 -9.61 -0.92
CA ARG A 56 -10.37 -8.40 -0.83
C ARG A 56 -9.80 -7.68 -2.01
N VAL A 57 -10.48 -7.77 -3.15
CA VAL A 57 -10.01 -7.20 -4.40
C VAL A 57 -9.94 -5.76 -4.00
N ARG A 58 -8.74 -5.32 -3.58
CA ARG A 58 -8.54 -3.96 -3.13
C ARG A 58 -8.93 -3.19 -4.36
N GLU A 59 -9.94 -2.35 -4.20
CA GLU A 59 -10.45 -1.56 -5.31
C GLU A 59 -9.24 -0.88 -5.93
N SER A 60 -9.06 -1.12 -7.23
CA SER A 60 -7.96 -0.53 -7.96
C SER A 60 -8.11 0.98 -7.88
N THR A 61 -7.07 1.68 -7.46
CA THR A 61 -7.07 3.13 -7.47
C THR A 61 -7.01 3.64 -8.90
N HIS A 62 -7.65 4.77 -9.15
CA HIS A 62 -7.59 5.47 -10.43
C HIS A 62 -6.81 6.78 -10.29
N SER A 63 -6.42 7.37 -11.42
CA SER A 63 -5.65 8.61 -11.45
C SER A 63 -6.45 9.87 -11.14
N PHE A 64 -7.78 9.83 -11.25
CA PHE A 64 -8.63 11.01 -11.10
C PHE A 64 -8.92 11.33 -9.63
N THR A 65 -8.90 12.62 -9.28
CA THR A 65 -9.49 13.14 -8.04
C THR A 65 -9.96 14.58 -8.27
N PRO A 66 -11.16 14.97 -7.80
CA PRO A 66 -11.58 16.37 -7.87
C PRO A 66 -10.76 17.20 -6.89
N GLU A 67 -10.00 18.18 -7.39
CA GLU A 67 -9.07 18.99 -6.58
C GLU A 67 -9.81 19.80 -5.50
N GLU A 68 -11.02 20.27 -5.81
CA GLU A 68 -11.92 20.96 -4.88
C GLU A 68 -12.32 20.12 -3.66
N ASN A 69 -12.14 18.80 -3.73
CA ASN A 69 -12.44 17.86 -2.65
C ASN A 69 -11.23 17.50 -1.78
N VAL A 70 -10.03 17.97 -2.14
CA VAL A 70 -8.83 17.72 -1.35
C VAL A 70 -8.50 18.92 -0.47
N ILE A 71 -8.39 18.67 0.84
CA ILE A 71 -8.13 19.69 1.85
C ILE A 71 -6.72 19.52 2.42
N GLY A 72 -6.01 20.64 2.58
CA GLY A 72 -4.77 20.70 3.33
C GLY A 72 -3.57 19.97 2.71
N ARG A 73 -3.50 19.95 1.39
CA ARG A 73 -2.43 19.25 0.64
C ARG A 73 -1.69 20.13 -0.36
N ASN A 74 -1.89 21.45 -0.31
CA ASN A 74 -1.29 22.36 -1.28
C ASN A 74 0.23 22.43 -1.13
N GLU A 75 0.73 22.54 0.10
CA GLU A 75 2.17 22.59 0.39
C GLU A 75 2.86 21.27 0.03
N ASP A 76 2.24 20.15 0.42
CA ASP A 76 2.68 18.81 0.03
C ASP A 76 2.75 18.66 -1.51
N LYS A 77 1.73 19.15 -2.23
CA LYS A 77 1.67 19.12 -3.70
C LYS A 77 2.84 19.91 -4.28
N MET A 78 3.07 21.12 -3.80
CA MET A 78 4.13 22.00 -4.29
C MET A 78 5.51 21.41 -4.05
N ALA A 79 5.76 20.80 -2.89
CA ALA A 79 7.02 20.13 -2.59
C ALA A 79 7.30 18.97 -3.56
N ILE A 80 6.28 18.16 -3.88
CA ILE A 80 6.46 17.06 -4.84
C ILE A 80 6.64 17.58 -6.27
N LEU A 81 5.94 18.65 -6.66
CA LEU A 81 6.13 19.28 -7.97
C LEU A 81 7.57 19.78 -8.15
N GLU A 82 8.13 20.42 -7.12
CA GLU A 82 9.53 20.84 -7.13
C GLU A 82 10.48 19.65 -7.33
N LEU A 83 10.25 18.53 -6.63
CA LEU A 83 11.05 17.32 -6.79
C LEU A 83 10.92 16.67 -8.17
N LEU A 84 9.73 16.72 -8.77
CA LEU A 84 9.44 16.08 -10.06
C LEU A 84 10.03 16.87 -11.23
N LEU A 85 9.89 18.20 -11.21
CA LEU A 85 10.20 19.11 -12.30
C LEU A 85 11.63 19.67 -12.22
N ASP A 86 12.43 19.24 -11.24
CA ASP A 86 13.82 19.63 -11.12
C ASP A 86 14.70 18.94 -12.19
N ASP A 87 14.85 19.63 -13.33
CA ASP A 87 15.71 19.23 -14.45
C ASP A 87 17.21 19.45 -14.14
N LYS A 88 17.57 20.25 -13.13
CA LYS A 88 18.98 20.58 -12.82
C LYS A 88 19.71 19.40 -12.17
N ASN A 89 18.95 18.49 -11.56
CA ASN A 89 19.46 17.26 -10.96
C ASN A 89 19.40 16.05 -11.90
N GLU A 90 19.20 16.24 -13.21
CA GLU A 90 19.23 15.16 -14.20
C GLU A 90 20.54 14.37 -14.13
N THR A 91 20.44 13.12 -13.68
CA THR A 91 21.55 12.16 -13.61
C THR A 91 21.89 11.61 -15.00
N LYS A 92 23.02 10.89 -15.08
CA LYS A 92 23.33 10.04 -16.24
C LYS A 92 22.26 8.97 -16.51
N GLU A 93 21.48 8.59 -15.51
CA GLU A 93 20.33 7.70 -15.67
C GLU A 93 19.12 8.47 -16.22
N ASN A 94 18.51 7.93 -17.28
CA ASN A 94 17.35 8.52 -17.98
C ASN A 94 16.11 8.65 -17.08
N MET A 95 16.02 7.86 -16.01
CA MET A 95 14.88 7.78 -15.10
C MET A 95 15.30 7.96 -13.64
N SER A 96 14.52 8.71 -12.85
CA SER A 96 14.67 8.76 -11.40
C SER A 96 13.39 8.40 -10.66
N VAL A 97 13.54 7.89 -9.43
CA VAL A 97 12.42 7.44 -8.58
C VAL A 97 12.21 8.42 -7.41
N ILE A 98 10.97 8.86 -7.25
CA ILE A 98 10.48 9.69 -6.14
C ILE A 98 9.46 8.87 -5.36
N SER A 99 9.48 8.92 -4.03
CA SER A 99 8.50 8.16 -3.22
C SER A 99 7.81 9.02 -2.19
N ILE A 100 6.48 8.91 -2.13
CA ILE A 100 5.62 9.41 -1.07
C ILE A 100 5.43 8.28 -0.07
N VAL A 101 5.96 8.46 1.15
CA VAL A 101 5.94 7.47 2.22
C VAL A 101 5.16 8.00 3.40
N GLY A 102 4.34 7.15 4.01
CA GLY A 102 3.54 7.53 5.18
C GLY A 102 2.55 6.46 5.58
N MET A 103 1.98 6.61 6.78
CA MET A 103 1.01 5.66 7.33
C MET A 103 -0.25 5.51 6.43
N GLY A 104 -0.99 4.43 6.66
CA GLY A 104 -2.29 4.23 6.01
C GLY A 104 -3.26 5.37 6.35
N GLY A 105 -4.11 5.76 5.39
CA GLY A 105 -5.14 6.78 5.62
C GLY A 105 -4.67 8.23 5.56
N LEU A 106 -3.37 8.51 5.35
CA LEU A 106 -2.85 9.88 5.24
C LEU A 106 -3.16 10.59 3.90
N GLY A 107 -3.66 9.88 2.90
CA GLY A 107 -3.96 10.47 1.58
C GLY A 107 -2.78 10.50 0.60
N LYS A 108 -1.84 9.56 0.69
CA LYS A 108 -0.71 9.46 -0.27
C LYS A 108 -1.18 9.32 -1.71
N THR A 109 -2.14 8.42 -1.95
CA THR A 109 -2.76 8.22 -3.26
C THR A 109 -3.44 9.51 -3.73
N THR A 110 -4.19 10.19 -2.85
CA THR A 110 -4.82 11.48 -3.14
C THR A 110 -3.82 12.56 -3.53
N LEU A 111 -2.71 12.66 -2.80
CA LEU A 111 -1.63 13.59 -3.10
C LEU A 111 -0.97 13.26 -4.45
N ALA A 112 -0.70 11.98 -4.73
CA ALA A 112 -0.19 11.55 -6.01
C ALA A 112 -1.16 11.87 -7.16
N GLN A 113 -2.47 11.72 -6.97
CA GLN A 113 -3.50 12.10 -7.95
C GLN A 113 -3.50 13.61 -8.22
N LEU A 114 -3.40 14.44 -7.17
CA LEU A 114 -3.29 15.91 -7.32
C LEU A 114 -2.08 16.29 -8.17
N VAL A 115 -0.91 15.73 -7.85
CA VAL A 115 0.33 15.98 -8.58
C VAL A 115 0.24 15.48 -10.02
N PHE A 116 -0.27 14.25 -10.23
CA PHE A 116 -0.40 13.63 -11.55
C PHE A 116 -1.27 14.44 -12.51
N ASN A 117 -2.30 15.11 -11.97
CA ASN A 117 -3.23 15.93 -12.75
C ASN A 117 -2.86 17.42 -12.78
N ASP A 118 -1.82 17.85 -12.08
CA ASP A 118 -1.38 19.25 -12.08
C ASP A 118 -0.94 19.70 -13.48
N LYS A 119 -1.37 20.89 -13.91
CA LYS A 119 -1.10 21.41 -15.25
C LYS A 119 0.39 21.42 -15.58
N LYS A 120 1.27 21.76 -14.64
CA LYS A 120 2.72 21.76 -14.87
C LYS A 120 3.25 20.37 -15.20
N VAL A 121 2.68 19.32 -14.60
CA VAL A 121 3.02 17.93 -14.89
C VAL A 121 2.45 17.51 -16.25
N GLN A 122 1.25 17.97 -16.61
CA GLN A 122 0.68 17.70 -17.94
C GLN A 122 1.52 18.32 -19.06
N ASP A 123 2.00 19.54 -18.86
CA ASP A 123 2.78 20.28 -19.85
C ASP A 123 4.24 19.77 -19.93
N HIS A 124 4.77 19.17 -18.85
CA HIS A 124 6.16 18.74 -18.77
C HIS A 124 6.40 17.30 -19.25
N PHE A 125 5.44 16.39 -19.07
CA PHE A 125 5.59 14.97 -19.44
C PHE A 125 4.73 14.64 -20.67
N GLU A 126 5.38 14.14 -21.73
CA GLU A 126 4.72 13.69 -22.97
C GLU A 126 3.75 12.54 -22.70
N MET A 127 4.07 11.70 -21.71
CA MET A 127 3.26 10.56 -21.32
C MET A 127 3.10 10.49 -19.81
N ARG A 128 1.88 10.20 -19.36
CA ARG A 128 1.54 10.03 -17.94
C ARG A 128 0.83 8.71 -17.76
N ILE A 129 1.36 7.85 -16.90
CA ILE A 129 0.93 6.47 -16.73
C ILE A 129 0.59 6.25 -15.25
N TRP A 130 -0.59 5.68 -14.97
CA TRP A 130 -1.02 5.37 -13.60
C TRP A 130 -1.27 3.89 -13.43
N VAL A 131 -0.59 3.28 -12.46
CA VAL A 131 -0.71 1.85 -12.17
C VAL A 131 -0.91 1.64 -10.68
N CYS A 132 -2.09 1.12 -10.32
CA CYS A 132 -2.32 0.53 -9.00
C CYS A 132 -1.65 -0.86 -8.94
N VAL A 133 -0.67 -0.99 -8.06
CA VAL A 133 0.03 -2.25 -7.83
C VAL A 133 -0.81 -3.08 -6.87
N SER A 134 -1.19 -4.29 -7.31
CA SER A 134 -1.89 -5.25 -6.46
C SER A 134 -0.99 -5.75 -5.33
N ASP A 135 -1.58 -6.35 -4.29
CA ASP A 135 -0.83 -6.94 -3.17
C ASP A 135 0.28 -7.92 -3.65
N VAL A 136 0.07 -8.59 -4.78
CA VAL A 136 1.11 -9.37 -5.47
C VAL A 136 1.86 -8.50 -6.47
N PHE A 137 3.15 -8.26 -6.20
CA PHE A 137 4.07 -7.61 -7.14
C PHE A 137 4.54 -8.62 -8.18
N ASN A 138 3.80 -8.68 -9.29
CA ASN A 138 4.12 -9.45 -10.48
C ASN A 138 4.55 -8.47 -11.59
N VAL A 139 5.77 -8.62 -12.10
CA VAL A 139 6.36 -7.70 -13.11
C VAL A 139 5.57 -7.73 -14.41
N GLU A 140 5.13 -8.91 -14.85
CA GLU A 140 4.32 -9.10 -16.06
C GLU A 140 3.00 -8.34 -15.98
N SER A 141 2.27 -8.53 -14.88
CA SER A 141 1.01 -7.82 -14.65
C SER A 141 1.20 -6.31 -14.55
N ILE A 142 2.31 -5.84 -13.96
CA ILE A 142 2.62 -4.41 -13.89
C ILE A 142 2.89 -3.86 -15.29
N VAL A 143 3.73 -4.52 -16.09
CA VAL A 143 4.05 -4.11 -17.46
C VAL A 143 2.79 -4.06 -18.32
N GLU A 144 1.92 -5.07 -18.22
CA GLU A 144 0.65 -5.10 -18.92
C GLU A 144 -0.23 -3.88 -18.54
N LYS A 145 -0.31 -3.55 -17.25
CA LYS A 145 -1.04 -2.35 -16.77
C LYS A 145 -0.41 -1.04 -17.26
N ILE A 146 0.92 -0.96 -17.31
CA ILE A 146 1.65 0.20 -17.86
C ILE A 146 1.24 0.41 -19.32
N ILE A 147 1.31 -0.65 -20.14
CA ILE A 147 0.97 -0.57 -21.57
C ILE A 147 -0.51 -0.19 -21.75
N LYS A 148 -1.43 -0.80 -21.00
CA LYS A 148 -2.86 -0.45 -21.07
C LYS A 148 -3.10 1.01 -20.70
N SER A 149 -2.42 1.53 -19.66
CA SER A 149 -2.53 2.93 -19.28
C SER A 149 -1.88 3.88 -20.30
N ALA A 150 -0.77 3.50 -20.91
CA ALA A 150 -0.06 4.32 -21.91
C ALA A 150 -0.83 4.41 -23.23
N THR A 151 -1.33 3.27 -23.71
CA THR A 151 -1.99 3.14 -25.03
C THR A 151 -3.49 3.38 -24.99
N LYS A 152 -4.10 3.38 -23.79
CA LYS A 152 -5.55 3.39 -23.56
C LYS A 152 -6.28 2.21 -24.22
N LYS A 153 -5.56 1.13 -24.56
CA LYS A 153 -6.14 -0.10 -25.12
C LYS A 153 -6.83 -0.90 -24.01
N THR A 154 -8.00 -1.45 -24.32
CA THR A 154 -8.82 -2.23 -23.38
C THR A 154 -8.36 -3.68 -23.22
N SER A 155 -7.66 -4.23 -24.21
CA SER A 155 -7.11 -5.59 -24.18
C SER A 155 -5.81 -5.69 -24.95
N LEU A 156 -4.90 -6.54 -24.44
CA LEU A 156 -3.67 -6.94 -25.11
C LEU A 156 -3.69 -8.44 -25.45
N GLY A 157 -4.79 -9.14 -25.17
CA GLY A 157 -4.83 -10.61 -25.12
C GLY A 157 -4.11 -11.15 -23.88
N ASN A 158 -3.46 -12.31 -24.02
CA ASN A 158 -2.53 -12.88 -23.03
C ASN A 158 -1.13 -13.02 -23.64
N PRO A 159 -0.46 -11.89 -23.95
CA PRO A 159 0.84 -11.92 -24.58
C PRO A 159 1.91 -12.39 -23.58
N GLU A 160 2.87 -13.16 -24.06
CA GLU A 160 4.04 -13.54 -23.27
C GLU A 160 4.90 -12.32 -22.94
N MET A 161 5.71 -12.43 -21.89
CA MET A 161 6.60 -11.37 -21.42
C MET A 161 7.49 -10.73 -22.49
N ASP A 162 7.94 -11.51 -23.48
CA ASP A 162 8.79 -10.99 -24.55
C ASP A 162 8.03 -10.06 -25.51
N HIS A 163 6.75 -10.34 -25.74
CA HIS A 163 5.90 -9.45 -26.53
C HIS A 163 5.56 -8.18 -25.74
N LEU A 164 5.24 -8.32 -24.45
CA LEU A 164 4.99 -7.19 -23.56
C LEU A 164 6.17 -6.22 -23.49
N GLN A 165 7.40 -6.73 -23.34
CA GLN A 165 8.57 -5.85 -23.28
C GLN A 165 8.80 -5.09 -24.60
N THR A 166 8.54 -5.73 -25.75
CA THR A 166 8.67 -5.08 -27.06
C THR A 166 7.69 -3.93 -27.19
N ILE A 167 6.41 -4.16 -26.89
CA ILE A 167 5.37 -3.11 -26.93
C ILE A 167 5.72 -1.99 -25.95
N LEU A 168 6.09 -2.32 -24.70
CA LEU A 168 6.43 -1.31 -23.71
C LEU A 168 7.56 -0.41 -24.19
N ARG A 169 8.63 -1.00 -24.76
CA ARG A 169 9.77 -0.25 -25.27
C ARG A 169 9.37 0.68 -26.39
N GLU A 170 8.63 0.19 -27.39
CA GLU A 170 8.11 1.03 -28.48
C GLU A 170 7.26 2.20 -27.98
N GLU A 171 6.44 1.98 -26.96
CA GLU A 171 5.56 3.02 -26.42
C GLU A 171 6.31 4.12 -25.66
N ILE A 172 7.38 3.79 -24.94
CA ILE A 172 8.13 4.75 -24.10
C ILE A 172 9.41 5.30 -24.77
N ASP A 173 9.84 4.72 -25.89
CA ASP A 173 11.14 5.02 -26.50
C ASP A 173 11.30 6.53 -26.76
N GLY A 174 12.33 7.11 -26.14
CA GLY A 174 12.65 8.53 -26.27
C GLY A 174 11.66 9.52 -25.64
N LYS A 175 10.49 9.07 -25.16
CA LYS A 175 9.46 9.93 -24.57
C LYS A 175 9.75 10.20 -23.10
N ARG A 176 9.61 11.46 -22.69
CA ARG A 176 9.64 11.87 -21.28
C ARG A 176 8.33 11.47 -20.61
N PHE A 177 8.35 10.42 -19.80
CA PHE A 177 7.15 9.94 -19.12
C PHE A 177 7.18 10.11 -17.60
N LEU A 178 5.99 10.26 -17.01
CA LEU A 178 5.73 10.08 -15.59
C LEU A 178 4.98 8.77 -15.37
N LEU A 179 5.60 7.83 -14.65
CA LEU A 179 4.96 6.59 -14.20
C LEU A 179 4.60 6.68 -12.72
N VAL A 180 3.33 6.54 -12.36
CA VAL A 180 2.88 6.41 -10.99
C VAL A 180 2.63 4.95 -10.66
N LEU A 181 3.35 4.43 -9.65
CA LEU A 181 3.12 3.12 -9.05
C LEU A 181 2.49 3.33 -7.66
N ASP A 182 1.18 3.11 -7.57
CA ASP A 182 0.39 3.36 -6.37
C ASP A 182 0.25 2.10 -5.49
N ASP A 183 0.30 2.30 -4.17
CA ASP A 183 0.20 1.32 -3.07
C ASP A 183 1.17 0.14 -3.20
N VAL A 184 2.47 0.41 -3.24
CA VAL A 184 3.49 -0.65 -3.43
C VAL A 184 4.00 -1.22 -2.10
N TRP A 185 4.09 -2.55 -2.03
CA TRP A 185 4.47 -3.31 -0.83
C TRP A 185 5.73 -4.18 -0.98
N ASN A 186 6.30 -4.29 -2.18
CA ASN A 186 7.33 -5.29 -2.45
C ASN A 186 8.76 -4.79 -2.19
N GLU A 187 9.51 -5.58 -1.42
CA GLU A 187 10.91 -5.33 -1.04
C GLU A 187 11.89 -6.24 -1.79
N ASN A 188 11.47 -6.88 -2.90
CA ASN A 188 12.36 -7.74 -3.69
C ASN A 188 13.14 -6.90 -4.71
N THR A 189 14.42 -6.68 -4.43
CA THR A 189 15.34 -5.90 -5.28
C THR A 189 15.47 -6.44 -6.70
N GLN A 190 15.41 -7.77 -6.90
CA GLN A 190 15.52 -8.38 -8.23
C GLN A 190 14.30 -8.07 -9.09
N LYS A 191 13.09 -8.10 -8.52
CA LYS A 191 11.86 -7.73 -9.23
C LYS A 191 11.87 -6.26 -9.63
N TRP A 192 12.33 -5.38 -8.75
CA TRP A 192 12.49 -3.96 -9.05
C TRP A 192 13.52 -3.70 -10.14
N ARG A 193 14.66 -4.39 -10.10
CA ARG A 193 15.68 -4.31 -11.16
C ARG A 193 15.09 -4.70 -12.51
N ARG A 194 14.41 -5.84 -12.59
CA ARG A 194 13.74 -6.29 -13.83
C ARG A 194 12.76 -5.26 -14.36
N LEU A 195 11.94 -4.65 -13.50
CA LEU A 195 11.02 -3.59 -13.94
C LEU A 195 11.77 -2.36 -14.48
N LYS A 196 12.86 -1.94 -13.83
CA LYS A 196 13.68 -0.82 -14.29
C LYS A 196 14.38 -1.11 -15.63
N ASP A 197 14.89 -2.33 -15.82
CA ASP A 197 15.54 -2.75 -17.06
C ASP A 197 14.59 -2.67 -18.27
N LEU A 198 13.29 -2.86 -18.03
CA LEU A 198 12.24 -2.73 -19.05
C LEU A 198 11.88 -1.27 -19.38
N LEU A 199 12.20 -0.33 -18.49
CA LEU A 199 11.85 1.10 -18.60
C LEU A 199 13.02 1.98 -19.07
N ILE A 200 14.18 1.37 -19.36
CA ILE A 200 15.44 2.08 -19.62
C ILE A 200 15.45 2.95 -20.89
N ASN A 201 14.61 2.59 -21.87
CA ASN A 201 14.43 3.31 -23.13
C ASN A 201 13.66 4.64 -22.99
N GLY A 202 13.15 4.94 -21.78
CA GLY A 202 12.51 6.21 -21.51
C GLY A 202 13.39 7.41 -21.86
N GLY A 203 12.76 8.47 -22.38
CA GLY A 203 13.41 9.72 -22.68
C GLY A 203 14.02 10.38 -21.44
N LYS A 204 15.04 11.21 -21.66
CA LYS A 204 15.69 11.97 -20.60
C LYS A 204 14.68 12.84 -19.86
N GLY A 205 14.74 12.80 -18.53
CA GLY A 205 13.80 13.53 -17.67
C GLY A 205 12.62 12.67 -17.21
N SER A 206 12.51 11.42 -17.65
CA SER A 206 11.47 10.51 -17.17
C SER A 206 11.53 10.30 -15.65
N ARG A 207 10.38 10.11 -15.02
CA ARG A 207 10.22 9.99 -13.57
C ARG A 207 9.29 8.83 -13.22
N THR A 208 9.60 8.14 -12.14
CA THR A 208 8.67 7.22 -11.48
C THR A 208 8.31 7.74 -10.10
N MET A 209 7.02 7.94 -9.84
CA MET A 209 6.48 8.31 -8.54
C MET A 209 5.86 7.09 -7.87
N LEU A 210 6.25 6.83 -6.63
CA LEU A 210 5.82 5.69 -5.85
C LEU A 210 4.98 6.15 -4.65
N THR A 211 3.88 5.49 -4.34
CA THR A 211 3.24 5.61 -3.01
C THR A 211 3.44 4.32 -2.23
N THR A 212 3.85 4.42 -0.97
CA THR A 212 4.04 3.25 -0.12
C THR A 212 3.91 3.58 1.36
N ARG A 213 3.64 2.56 2.19
CA ARG A 213 3.69 2.66 3.65
C ARG A 213 5.08 2.33 4.21
N SER A 214 5.93 1.67 3.43
CA SER A 214 7.23 1.17 3.89
C SER A 214 8.38 1.99 3.33
N LYS A 215 9.20 2.55 4.22
CA LYS A 215 10.46 3.18 3.81
C LYS A 215 11.40 2.15 3.15
N ALA A 216 11.39 0.89 3.59
CA ALA A 216 12.22 -0.16 3.00
C ALA A 216 11.81 -0.46 1.55
N VAL A 217 10.51 -0.44 1.22
CA VAL A 217 10.03 -0.54 -0.16
C VAL A 217 10.58 0.61 -1.02
N ALA A 218 10.50 1.86 -0.54
CA ALA A 218 11.06 3.00 -1.25
C ALA A 218 12.57 2.85 -1.48
N MET A 219 13.34 2.45 -0.46
CA MET A 219 14.78 2.20 -0.61
C MET A 219 15.06 1.07 -1.61
N THR A 220 14.27 0.00 -1.60
CA THR A 220 14.40 -1.12 -2.55
C THR A 220 14.12 -0.68 -3.99
N ALA A 221 13.15 0.21 -4.18
CA ALA A 221 12.86 0.82 -5.48
C ALA A 221 13.99 1.76 -5.96
N GLY A 222 15.02 2.00 -5.16
CA GLY A 222 16.12 2.91 -5.49
C GLY A 222 15.66 4.37 -5.53
N THR A 223 14.78 4.75 -4.61
CA THR A 223 14.28 6.12 -4.47
C THR A 223 15.42 7.09 -4.22
N ARG A 224 15.49 8.14 -5.05
CA ARG A 224 16.46 9.22 -4.92
C ARG A 224 15.95 10.34 -4.02
N LYS A 225 14.65 10.62 -4.09
CA LYS A 225 13.98 11.64 -3.28
C LYS A 225 12.78 11.02 -2.59
N LEU A 226 12.80 11.06 -1.27
CA LEU A 226 11.76 10.47 -0.43
C LEU A 226 11.02 11.59 0.29
N TYR A 227 9.71 11.69 0.05
CA TYR A 227 8.80 12.63 0.70
C TYR A 227 8.01 11.90 1.79
N HIS A 228 8.12 12.35 3.03
CA HIS A 228 7.37 11.80 4.15
C HIS A 228 6.08 12.60 4.33
N LEU A 229 4.94 11.99 3.97
CA LEU A 229 3.64 12.63 4.12
C LEU A 229 3.21 12.65 5.59
N GLY A 230 2.91 13.84 6.09
CA GLY A 230 2.46 14.08 7.46
C GLY A 230 0.94 13.95 7.66
N ILE A 231 0.53 14.17 8.90
CA ILE A 231 -0.87 14.41 9.28
C ILE A 231 -1.31 15.79 8.81
N LEU A 232 -2.61 16.02 8.72
CA LEU A 232 -3.17 17.36 8.55
C LEU A 232 -3.00 18.17 9.84
N ASP A 233 -2.91 19.49 9.71
CA ASP A 233 -2.97 20.37 10.87
C ASP A 233 -4.37 20.43 11.49
N GLU A 234 -4.51 21.10 12.64
CA GLU A 234 -5.77 21.14 13.38
C GLU A 234 -6.91 21.85 12.63
N GLU A 235 -6.61 22.93 11.91
CA GLU A 235 -7.62 23.72 11.20
C GLU A 235 -8.00 23.06 9.87
N GLU A 236 -7.04 22.49 9.14
CA GLU A 236 -7.29 21.65 7.97
C GLU A 236 -8.13 20.41 8.34
N SER A 237 -7.82 19.80 9.48
CA SER A 237 -8.58 18.66 10.01
C SER A 237 -10.01 19.06 10.38
N TRP A 238 -10.18 20.21 11.02
CA TRP A 238 -11.50 20.74 11.33
C TRP A 238 -12.30 21.07 10.06
N TYR A 239 -11.66 21.71 9.08
CA TYR A 239 -12.30 22.04 7.81
C TYR A 239 -12.73 20.78 7.04
N LEU A 240 -11.88 19.75 7.00
CA LEU A 240 -12.24 18.45 6.43
C LEU A 240 -13.41 17.81 7.16
N PHE A 241 -13.40 17.84 8.49
CA PHE A 241 -14.51 17.29 9.28
C PHE A 241 -15.83 18.00 8.96
N LYS A 242 -15.84 19.33 8.93
CA LYS A 242 -17.04 20.12 8.61
C LYS A 242 -17.63 19.72 7.27
N LYS A 243 -16.78 19.61 6.24
CA LYS A 243 -17.19 19.19 4.89
C LYS A 243 -17.83 17.80 4.86
N MET A 244 -17.46 16.92 5.79
CA MET A 244 -17.95 15.54 5.84
C MET A 244 -19.14 15.35 6.77
N ALA A 245 -19.28 16.17 7.81
CA ALA A 245 -20.27 15.99 8.88
C ALA A 245 -21.47 16.93 8.77
N PHE A 246 -21.37 18.05 8.05
CA PHE A 246 -22.43 19.06 7.98
C PHE A 246 -22.86 19.32 6.54
N GLU A 247 -24.16 19.52 6.33
CA GLU A 247 -24.71 19.91 5.04
C GLU A 247 -23.97 21.15 4.47
N GLN A 248 -23.49 21.03 3.22
CA GLN A 248 -22.69 22.04 2.53
C GLN A 248 -21.37 22.43 3.23
N GLY A 249 -20.93 21.70 4.25
CA GLY A 249 -19.72 22.02 5.02
C GLY A 249 -19.83 23.27 5.89
N GLN A 250 -21.05 23.77 6.12
CA GLN A 250 -21.28 24.95 6.94
C GLN A 250 -21.12 24.61 8.43
N GLU A 251 -20.48 25.51 9.17
CA GLU A 251 -20.33 25.33 10.61
C GLU A 251 -21.69 25.55 11.31
N PRO A 252 -22.12 24.65 12.20
CA PRO A 252 -23.38 24.83 12.90
C PRO A 252 -23.32 26.04 13.85
N ASN A 253 -24.43 26.76 13.96
CA ASN A 253 -24.55 27.91 14.88
C ASN A 253 -24.49 27.49 16.37
N ASP A 254 -24.73 26.22 16.67
CA ASP A 254 -24.66 25.70 18.04
C ASP A 254 -23.20 25.49 18.47
N SER A 255 -22.73 26.36 19.35
CA SER A 255 -21.39 26.30 19.96
C SER A 255 -21.05 24.96 20.64
N ASN A 256 -22.04 24.25 21.18
CA ASN A 256 -21.82 22.94 21.79
C ASN A 256 -21.52 21.87 20.73
N ILE A 257 -22.16 21.94 19.57
CA ILE A 257 -21.89 21.04 18.44
C ILE A 257 -20.48 21.30 17.91
N VAL A 258 -20.10 22.57 17.70
CA VAL A 258 -18.76 22.94 17.24
C VAL A 258 -17.69 22.45 18.22
N LYS A 259 -17.88 22.68 19.52
CA LYS A 259 -16.95 22.22 20.56
C LYS A 259 -16.80 20.69 20.55
N THR A 260 -17.92 19.98 20.51
CA THR A 260 -17.93 18.50 20.48
C THR A 260 -17.23 17.97 19.22
N GLY A 261 -17.52 18.56 18.05
CA GLY A 261 -16.88 18.22 16.79
C GLY A 261 -15.36 18.40 16.85
N ARG A 262 -14.87 19.53 17.37
CA ARG A 262 -13.43 19.77 17.53
C ARG A 262 -12.77 18.76 18.47
N GLU A 263 -13.44 18.38 19.57
CA GLU A 263 -12.96 17.31 20.45
C GLU A 263 -12.87 15.94 19.74
N ILE A 264 -13.83 15.63 18.85
CA ILE A 264 -13.81 14.43 18.02
C ILE A 264 -12.62 14.48 17.04
N VAL A 265 -12.45 15.58 16.32
CA VAL A 265 -11.33 15.75 15.36
C VAL A 265 -9.98 15.62 16.05
N LYS A 266 -9.83 16.16 17.25
CA LYS A 266 -8.62 16.00 18.07
C LYS A 266 -8.32 14.52 18.36
N LYS A 267 -9.34 13.68 18.56
CA LYS A 267 -9.18 12.23 18.73
C LYS A 267 -8.78 11.52 17.42
N CYS A 268 -9.10 12.08 16.26
CA CYS A 268 -8.66 11.58 14.94
C CYS A 268 -7.17 11.83 14.63
N LYS A 269 -6.51 12.70 15.41
CA LYS A 269 -5.07 13.00 15.31
C LYS A 269 -4.60 13.40 13.90
N GLY A 270 -5.42 14.16 13.18
CA GLY A 270 -5.08 14.68 11.85
C GLY A 270 -4.98 13.61 10.75
N ILE A 271 -5.49 12.39 10.95
CA ILE A 271 -5.53 11.35 9.92
C ILE A 271 -6.78 11.56 9.04
N PRO A 272 -6.64 11.93 7.75
CA PRO A 272 -7.77 12.24 6.88
C PRO A 272 -8.83 11.14 6.81
N LEU A 273 -8.41 9.88 6.63
CA LEU A 273 -9.35 8.75 6.54
C LEU A 273 -10.19 8.59 7.82
N ALA A 274 -9.61 8.81 8.99
CA ALA A 274 -10.34 8.74 10.26
C ALA A 274 -11.35 9.88 10.38
N ILE A 275 -10.94 11.09 10.00
CA ILE A 275 -11.81 12.28 9.99
C ILE A 275 -12.99 12.07 9.05
N ILE A 276 -12.74 11.64 7.81
CA ILE A 276 -13.78 11.36 6.81
C ILE A 276 -14.74 10.30 7.33
N THR A 277 -14.22 9.18 7.83
CA THR A 277 -15.06 8.07 8.32
C THR A 277 -15.99 8.54 9.44
N ILE A 278 -15.47 9.24 10.44
CA ILE A 278 -16.28 9.69 11.58
C ILE A 278 -17.22 10.82 11.17
N GLY A 279 -16.75 11.79 10.38
CA GLY A 279 -17.58 12.88 9.88
C GLY A 279 -18.78 12.36 9.07
N SER A 280 -18.54 11.43 8.14
CA SER A 280 -19.61 10.84 7.33
C SER A 280 -20.61 10.01 8.14
N MET A 281 -20.20 9.40 9.25
CA MET A 281 -21.13 8.71 10.17
C MET A 281 -22.01 9.69 10.97
N LEU A 282 -21.53 10.91 11.16
CA LEU A 282 -22.21 11.99 11.86
C LEU A 282 -22.96 12.92 10.91
N TYR A 283 -22.99 12.64 9.60
CA TYR A 283 -23.64 13.48 8.61
C TYR A 283 -25.13 13.63 8.92
N PHE A 284 -25.58 14.88 9.06
CA PHE A 284 -26.97 15.27 9.23
C PHE A 284 -27.30 16.52 8.43
#